data_AF-A0A9E3CP82-F1
#
_entry.id   AF-A0A9E3CP82-F1
#
_cell.length_a   1.000
_cell.length_b   1.000
_cell.length_c   1.000
_cell.angle_alpha   90.00
_cell.angle_beta   90.00
_cell.angle_gamma   90.00
#
_symmetry.space_group_name_H-M   'P 1'
#
loop_
_entity.id
_entity.type
_entity.pdbx_description
1 polymer ?
#
loop_
_entity_poly.entity_id
_entity_poly.type
_entity_poly.pdbx_seq_one_letter_code
_entity_poly.pdbx_strand_id
1 'polypeptide(L)'
;YMALMTQAEGSARIVETIFENRFMHASEMQRMGARVRVESNSTAVVEGHSELSGARVQASDLRASASLVLAGLAAKGETIIERVYHIDRGYEKIEAKLRAVGAEIERVRESVTAQLPPAETVTA
;
A
#
# COMPACT_ATOMS: atom_id res chain seq x y z
N TYR A 1 5.61 -3.88 -9.91
CA TYR A 1 6.91 -4.58 -9.90
C TYR A 1 7.49 -4.67 -8.49
N MET A 2 7.54 -3.56 -7.73
CA MET A 2 8.12 -3.55 -6.38
C MET A 2 7.55 -4.65 -5.46
N ALA A 3 6.22 -4.82 -5.39
CA ALA A 3 5.58 -5.90 -4.60
C ALA A 3 6.04 -7.32 -4.98
N LEU A 4 6.29 -7.59 -6.27
CA LEU A 4 6.79 -8.89 -6.70
C LEU A 4 8.26 -9.08 -6.28
N MET A 5 9.06 -8.02 -6.42
CA MET A 5 10.49 -8.04 -6.10
C MET A 5 10.74 -8.25 -4.60
N THR A 6 9.82 -7.86 -3.73
CA THR A 6 9.94 -8.18 -2.29
C THR A 6 9.84 -9.69 -2.04
N GLN A 7 9.15 -10.43 -2.91
CA GLN A 7 8.93 -11.88 -2.78
C GLN A 7 9.94 -12.72 -3.59
N ALA A 8 10.71 -12.09 -4.47
CA ALA A 8 11.78 -12.76 -5.21
C ALA A 8 12.99 -13.05 -4.31
N GLU A 9 13.87 -13.97 -4.69
CA GLU A 9 15.16 -14.16 -4.03
C GLU A 9 16.22 -13.21 -4.60
N GLY A 10 17.01 -12.57 -3.73
CA GLY A 10 18.14 -11.72 -4.12
C GLY A 10 17.81 -10.24 -4.23
N SER A 11 18.65 -9.50 -4.96
CA SER A 11 18.55 -8.04 -5.09
C SER A 11 18.07 -7.65 -6.49
N ALA A 12 17.05 -6.80 -6.56
CA ALA A 12 16.51 -6.24 -7.79
C ALA A 12 16.69 -4.73 -7.81
N ARG A 13 17.10 -4.19 -8.96
CA ARG A 13 17.25 -2.75 -9.19
C ARG A 13 16.18 -2.25 -10.15
N ILE A 14 15.42 -1.25 -9.73
CA ILE A 14 14.40 -0.57 -10.52
C ILE A 14 14.95 0.77 -10.96
N VAL A 15 14.96 1.01 -12.27
CA VAL A 15 15.34 2.31 -12.86
C VAL A 15 14.13 2.86 -13.62
N GLU A 16 13.67 4.04 -13.22
CA GLU A 16 12.56 4.77 -13.83
C GLU A 16 13.14 5.93 -14.65
N THR A 17 12.86 5.95 -15.96
CA THR A 17 13.43 6.92 -16.90
C THR A 17 12.41 7.93 -17.43
N ILE A 18 11.12 7.75 -17.12
CA ILE A 18 10.04 8.59 -17.65
C ILE A 18 9.52 9.56 -16.60
N PHE A 19 9.33 9.08 -15.37
CA PHE A 19 8.74 9.87 -14.29
C PHE A 19 9.66 9.95 -13.08
N GLU A 20 10.17 11.14 -12.78
CA GLU A 20 10.87 11.37 -11.53
C GLU A 20 9.93 11.17 -10.32
N ASN A 21 10.47 10.71 -9.18
CA ASN A 21 9.75 10.56 -7.90
C ASN A 21 8.64 9.50 -7.88
N ARG A 22 8.73 8.46 -8.72
CA ARG A 22 7.71 7.39 -8.78
C ARG A 22 7.80 6.34 -7.66
N PHE A 23 8.76 6.47 -6.75
CA PHE A 23 8.98 5.50 -5.66
C PHE A 23 8.33 5.91 -4.34
N MET A 24 7.30 6.77 -4.36
CA MET A 24 6.60 7.19 -3.13
C MET A 24 5.96 6.03 -2.35
N HIS A 25 5.70 4.90 -2.99
CA HIS A 25 5.19 3.69 -2.33
C HIS A 25 6.29 2.87 -1.62
N ALA A 26 7.56 3.21 -1.79
CA ALA A 26 8.67 2.51 -1.14
C ALA A 26 8.60 2.63 0.39
N SER A 27 8.23 3.79 0.93
CA SER A 27 8.08 3.98 2.38
C SER A 27 6.95 3.11 2.95
N GLU A 28 5.83 3.02 2.24
CA GLU A 28 4.71 2.16 2.65
C GLU A 28 5.06 0.68 2.58
N MET A 29 5.82 0.26 1.57
CA MET A 29 6.38 -1.09 1.50
C MET A 29 7.32 -1.37 2.68
N GLN A 30 8.19 -0.42 3.05
CA GLN A 30 9.07 -0.53 4.22
C GLN A 30 8.26 -0.68 5.52
N ARG A 31 7.12 0.04 5.66
CA ARG A 31 6.21 -0.11 6.80
C ARG A 31 5.62 -1.51 6.91
N MET A 32 5.48 -2.20 5.79
CA MET A 32 5.07 -3.62 5.74
C MET A 32 6.24 -4.59 5.92
N GLY A 33 7.46 -4.11 6.17
CA GLY A 33 8.66 -4.95 6.39
C GLY A 33 9.50 -5.21 5.14
N ALA A 34 9.21 -4.56 3.99
CA ALA A 34 10.02 -4.73 2.80
C ALA A 34 11.41 -4.09 2.94
N ARG A 35 12.46 -4.79 2.50
CA ARG A 35 13.80 -4.21 2.36
C ARG A 35 13.91 -3.47 1.03
N VAL A 36 13.55 -2.19 1.04
CA VAL A 36 13.65 -1.31 -0.13
C VAL A 36 14.55 -0.12 0.21
N ARG A 37 15.41 0.29 -0.71
CA ARG A 37 16.23 1.50 -0.61
C ARG A 37 16.07 2.33 -1.87
N VAL A 38 15.60 3.56 -1.73
CA VAL A 38 15.56 4.53 -2.83
C VAL A 38 16.92 5.21 -2.88
N GLU A 39 17.68 5.01 -3.95
CA GLU A 39 19.02 5.57 -4.13
C GLU A 39 18.99 6.97 -4.73
N SER A 40 17.98 7.24 -5.56
CA SER A 40 17.74 8.52 -6.22
C SER A 40 16.28 8.64 -6.65
N ASN A 41 15.88 9.79 -7.17
CA ASN A 41 14.52 10.03 -7.69
C ASN A 41 14.11 9.06 -8.82
N SER A 42 15.09 8.40 -9.45
CA SER A 42 14.91 7.49 -10.59
C SER A 42 15.39 6.06 -10.32
N THR A 43 16.02 5.78 -9.17
CA THR A 43 16.56 4.45 -8.85
C THR A 43 16.14 3.96 -7.48
N ALA A 44 15.64 2.73 -7.40
CA ALA A 44 15.40 2.01 -6.16
C ALA A 44 15.95 0.58 -6.23
N VAL A 45 16.39 0.06 -5.09
CA VAL A 45 16.85 -1.31 -4.90
C VAL A 45 15.89 -2.01 -3.95
N VAL A 46 15.49 -3.23 -4.29
CA VAL A 46 14.62 -4.09 -3.49
C VAL A 46 15.36 -5.38 -3.20
N GLU A 47 15.43 -5.78 -1.94
CA GLU A 47 16.07 -7.03 -1.51
C GLU A 47 15.01 -8.01 -1.02
N GLY A 48 14.82 -9.08 -1.77
CA GLY A 48 13.98 -10.20 -1.39
C GLY A 48 14.80 -11.44 -0.99
N HIS A 49 14.23 -12.44 -0.34
CA HIS A 49 12.85 -12.51 0.10
C HIS A 49 12.62 -11.63 1.35
N SER A 50 11.55 -10.83 1.35
CA SER A 50 11.07 -10.02 2.48
C SER A 50 9.74 -10.59 2.98
N GLU A 51 9.71 -11.05 4.23
CA GLU A 51 8.45 -11.42 4.88
C GLU A 51 7.64 -10.15 5.17
N LEU A 52 6.55 -9.95 4.43
CA LEU A 52 5.69 -8.81 4.66
C LEU A 52 4.74 -9.06 5.83
N SER A 53 4.50 -8.02 6.62
CA SER A 53 3.54 -8.03 7.72
C SER A 53 2.43 -7.03 7.44
N GLY A 54 1.22 -7.41 7.82
CA GLY A 54 0.05 -6.56 7.72
C GLY A 54 0.25 -5.24 8.46
N ALA A 55 -0.10 -4.14 7.81
CA ALA A 55 0.05 -2.80 8.34
C ALA A 55 -1.02 -1.86 7.81
N ARG A 56 -1.23 -0.72 8.48
CA ARG A 56 -2.04 0.37 7.94
C ARG A 56 -1.18 1.24 7.01
N VAL A 57 -1.44 1.22 5.71
CA VAL A 57 -0.66 1.93 4.68
C VAL A 57 -1.50 2.93 3.89
N GLN A 58 -0.85 3.90 3.25
CA GLN A 58 -1.53 4.97 2.51
C GLN A 58 -1.25 4.91 1.00
N ALA A 59 -2.31 4.86 0.19
CA ALA A 59 -2.20 5.03 -1.24
C ALA A 59 -1.80 6.46 -1.63
N SER A 60 -0.70 6.60 -2.38
CA SER A 60 -0.19 7.90 -2.85
C SER A 60 -0.53 8.20 -4.32
N ASP A 61 -0.67 7.16 -5.16
CA ASP A 61 -1.05 7.29 -6.56
C ASP A 61 -1.73 6.02 -7.10
N LEU A 62 -2.15 6.05 -8.36
CA LEU A 62 -2.87 4.95 -9.02
C LEU A 62 -2.06 3.63 -9.06
N ARG A 63 -0.77 3.68 -9.40
CA ARG A 63 0.05 2.46 -9.54
C ARG A 63 0.64 2.03 -8.21
N ALA A 64 1.03 2.99 -7.36
CA ALA A 64 1.42 2.75 -5.98
C ALA A 64 0.35 1.97 -5.22
N SER A 65 -0.90 2.40 -5.33
CA SER A 65 -2.02 1.78 -4.62
C SER A 65 -2.29 0.34 -5.05
N ALA A 66 -2.26 0.05 -6.36
CA ALA A 66 -2.34 -1.33 -6.85
C ALA A 66 -1.15 -2.18 -6.36
N SER A 67 0.05 -1.59 -6.27
CA SER A 67 1.22 -2.29 -5.71
C SER A 67 1.03 -2.62 -4.23
N LEU A 68 0.43 -1.73 -3.44
CA LEU A 68 0.16 -1.96 -2.02
C LEU A 68 -0.94 -3.01 -1.80
N VAL A 69 -1.96 -3.06 -2.68
CA VAL A 69 -2.96 -4.14 -2.66
C VAL A 69 -2.28 -5.50 -2.81
N LEU A 70 -1.40 -5.65 -3.81
CA LEU A 70 -0.68 -6.91 -4.02
C LEU A 70 0.27 -7.25 -2.86
N ALA A 71 0.93 -6.25 -2.28
CA ALA A 71 1.76 -6.45 -1.09
C ALA A 71 0.93 -6.89 0.12
N GLY A 72 -0.26 -6.32 0.31
CA GLY A 72 -1.18 -6.69 1.39
C GLY A 72 -1.68 -8.12 1.27
N LEU A 73 -1.98 -8.58 0.06
CA LEU A 73 -2.37 -9.97 -0.21
C LEU A 73 -1.24 -10.98 0.04
N ALA A 74 0.03 -10.55 -0.05
CA ALA A 74 1.19 -11.38 0.24
C ALA A 74 1.64 -11.30 1.72
N ALA A 75 1.11 -10.35 2.49
CA ALA A 75 1.55 -10.10 3.85
C ALA A 75 0.90 -11.07 4.86
N LYS A 76 1.62 -11.36 5.94
CA LYS A 76 1.07 -12.08 7.09
C LYS A 76 0.22 -11.12 7.93
N GLY A 77 -1.04 -11.48 8.19
CA GLY A 77 -1.97 -10.66 8.98
C GLY A 77 -2.76 -9.67 8.14
N GLU A 78 -3.38 -8.68 8.80
CA GLU A 78 -4.31 -7.75 8.15
C GLU A 78 -3.60 -6.49 7.64
N THR A 79 -3.86 -6.12 6.39
CA THR A 79 -3.39 -4.85 5.80
C THR A 79 -4.58 -3.92 5.57
N ILE A 80 -4.50 -2.71 6.11
CA ILE A 80 -5.51 -1.66 5.90
C ILE A 80 -4.92 -0.62 4.94
N ILE A 81 -5.52 -0.46 3.76
CA ILE A 81 -5.09 0.52 2.77
C ILE A 81 -6.03 1.72 2.81
N GLU A 82 -5.50 2.89 3.15
CA GLU A 82 -6.24 4.15 3.17
C GLU A 82 -6.11 4.90 1.83
N ARG A 83 -6.98 5.90 1.63
CA ARG A 83 -6.99 6.77 0.43
C ARG A 83 -7.15 5.99 -0.89
N VAL A 84 -7.93 4.91 -0.85
CA VAL A 84 -8.16 3.99 -1.97
C VAL A 84 -8.84 4.61 -3.20
N TYR A 85 -9.33 5.86 -3.11
CA TYR A 85 -9.85 6.60 -4.27
C TYR A 85 -8.83 6.74 -5.42
N HIS A 86 -7.53 6.63 -5.12
CA HIS A 86 -6.48 6.58 -6.14
C HIS A 86 -6.59 5.34 -7.05
N ILE A 87 -7.02 4.20 -6.51
CA ILE A 87 -7.17 2.93 -7.25
C ILE A 87 -8.28 3.07 -8.29
N ASP A 88 -9.40 3.69 -7.88
CA ASP A 88 -10.62 3.77 -8.68
C ASP A 88 -10.45 4.58 -9.97
N ARG A 89 -9.39 5.40 -10.05
CA ARG A 89 -9.01 6.17 -11.25
C ARG A 89 -8.53 5.31 -12.42
N GLY A 90 -8.18 4.06 -12.20
CA GLY A 90 -7.64 3.19 -13.25
C GLY A 90 -7.88 1.69 -13.07
N TYR A 91 -8.44 1.28 -11.93
CA TYR A 91 -8.87 -0.10 -11.71
C TYR A 91 -10.34 -0.12 -11.32
N GLU A 92 -11.17 -0.59 -12.25
CA GLU A 92 -12.59 -0.76 -12.02
C GLU A 92 -12.85 -1.98 -11.11
N LYS A 93 -13.43 -1.74 -9.93
CA LYS A 93 -13.86 -2.76 -8.95
C LYS A 93 -12.78 -3.81 -8.67
N ILE A 94 -11.55 -3.36 -8.40
CA ILE A 94 -10.40 -4.26 -8.24
C ILE A 94 -10.65 -5.30 -7.14
N GLU A 95 -11.31 -4.91 -6.05
CA GLU A 95 -11.64 -5.80 -4.93
C GLU A 95 -12.59 -6.92 -5.35
N ALA A 96 -13.52 -6.66 -6.28
CA ALA A 96 -14.42 -7.69 -6.78
C ALA A 96 -13.69 -8.67 -7.71
N LYS A 97 -12.83 -8.13 -8.60
CA LYS A 97 -12.04 -8.95 -9.54
C LYS A 97 -11.01 -9.82 -8.80
N LEU A 98 -10.38 -9.29 -7.76
CA LEU A 98 -9.44 -10.05 -6.93
C LEU A 98 -10.15 -11.12 -6.08
N ARG A 99 -11.31 -10.79 -5.47
CA ARG A 99 -12.13 -11.81 -4.78
C ARG A 99 -12.56 -12.95 -5.71
N ALA A 100 -12.90 -12.63 -6.96
CA ALA A 100 -13.29 -13.64 -7.95
C ALA A 100 -12.18 -14.67 -8.25
N VAL A 101 -10.91 -14.35 -7.95
CA VAL A 101 -9.77 -15.27 -8.07
C VAL A 101 -9.24 -15.76 -6.72
N GLY A 102 -10.02 -15.60 -5.64
CA GLY A 102 -9.74 -16.16 -4.32
C GLY A 102 -9.01 -15.24 -3.34
N ALA A 103 -8.85 -13.95 -3.65
CA ALA A 103 -8.26 -13.01 -2.70
C ALA A 103 -9.23 -12.68 -1.55
N GLU A 104 -8.74 -12.68 -0.31
CA GLU A 104 -9.45 -12.15 0.85
C GLU A 104 -9.24 -10.64 0.93
N ILE A 105 -10.17 -9.89 0.37
CA ILE A 105 -10.12 -8.43 0.31
C ILE A 105 -11.52 -7.84 0.34
N GLU A 106 -11.71 -6.80 1.13
CA GLU A 106 -12.95 -6.05 1.19
C GLU A 106 -12.71 -4.54 1.12
N ARG A 107 -13.73 -3.82 0.65
CA ARG A 107 -13.75 -2.37 0.67
C ARG A 107 -14.66 -1.91 1.79
N VAL A 108 -14.05 -1.34 2.83
CA VAL A 108 -14.76 -0.79 3.97
C VAL A 108 -14.97 0.72 3.82
N ARG A 109 -16.09 1.22 4.33
CA ARG A 109 -16.33 2.65 4.53
C ARG A 109 -16.19 2.93 6.01
N GLU A 110 -15.40 3.93 6.36
CA GLU A 110 -15.35 4.40 7.74
C GLU A 110 -16.71 5.02 8.09
N SER A 111 -17.44 4.41 9.04
CA SER A 111 -18.70 4.96 9.52
C SER A 111 -18.40 6.13 10.46
N VAL A 112 -18.90 7.32 10.11
CA VAL A 112 -18.82 8.54 10.92
C VAL A 112 -19.69 8.37 12.17
N THR A 113 -19.21 7.64 13.18
CA THR A 113 -19.92 7.53 14.46
C THR A 113 -19.02 7.53 15.69
N ALA A 114 -17.70 7.63 15.53
CA ALA A 114 -16.79 7.76 16.65
C ALA A 114 -16.07 9.12 16.57
N GLN A 115 -16.20 9.89 17.65
CA GLN A 115 -15.56 11.20 17.92
C GLN A 115 -16.36 12.45 17.52
N LEU A 116 -17.51 12.67 18.17
CA LEU A 116 -17.72 14.00 18.74
C LEU A 116 -17.01 14.02 20.10
N PRO A 117 -16.15 15.02 20.40
CA PRO A 117 -15.69 15.22 21.76
C PRO A 117 -16.91 15.52 22.67
N PRO A 118 -16.89 15.09 23.95
CA PRO A 118 -17.94 15.46 24.89
C PRO A 118 -18.00 16.98 24.98
N ALA A 119 -19.22 17.53 24.88
CA ALA A 119 -19.45 18.96 25.05
C ALA A 119 -18.89 19.41 26.40
N GLU A 120 -17.96 20.36 26.39
CA GLU A 120 -17.48 21.00 27.60
C GLU A 120 -18.69 21.57 28.36
N THR A 121 -18.90 21.07 29.58
CA THR A 121 -19.89 21.63 30.50
C THR A 121 -19.45 23.05 30.85
N VAL A 122 -20.09 24.04 30.25
CA VAL A 122 -20.01 25.44 30.68
C VAL A 122 -20.64 25.50 32.08
N THR A 123 -19.82 25.44 33.12
CA THR A 123 -20.24 25.84 34.47
C THR A 123 -20.27 27.37 34.54
N ALA A 124 -21.44 27.86 34.95
CA ALA A 124 -21.78 29.26 35.20
C ALA A 124 -20.95 29.90 36.33
#